data_AF-A0A1Q9SCG8-F1
#
_entry.id   AF-A0A1Q9SCG8-F1
#
_cell.length_a   1.000
_cell.length_b   1.000
_cell.length_c   1.000
_cell.angle_alpha   90.00
_cell.angle_beta   90.00
_cell.angle_gamma   90.00
#
_symmetry.space_group_name_H-M   'P 1'
#
loop_
_entity.id
_entity.type
_entity.pdbx_description
1 polymer ?
#
loop_
_entity_poly.entity_id
_entity_poly.type
_entity_poly.pdbx_seq_one_letter_code
_entity_poly.pdbx_strand_id
1 'polypeptide(L)'
;MNTHQRTTTRRAAASVLAVAALGLAGCGNGESETGTDIEDVQESEVLESSPAPQEAGETPADTIAPYSGAYNRDFYDDQALYEGQEVTLTGEVEDVVSPNALQLSDPNDVELGSLLVLHDADLPELQDGALVEVTGTLQASLDVAAAEEDLGADLGDELADMEGESYVRATEVTVTQQEE
;
A
#
# COMPACT_ATOMS: atom_id res chain seq x y z
N MET A 1 40.56 -7.98 11.58
CA MET A 1 41.62 -7.43 10.72
C MET A 1 41.54 -8.14 9.37
N ASN A 2 40.76 -7.62 8.43
CA ASN A 2 40.85 -7.95 7.00
C ASN A 2 40.21 -6.81 6.18
N THR A 3 41.09 -5.86 5.88
CA THR A 3 41.19 -4.91 4.75
C THR A 3 40.08 -4.79 3.69
N HIS A 4 39.57 -3.55 3.62
CA HIS A 4 39.13 -2.71 2.48
C HIS A 4 39.37 -3.18 1.03
N GLN A 5 38.42 -2.79 0.15
CA GLN A 5 38.56 -1.93 -1.06
C GLN A 5 37.45 -2.33 -2.07
N ARG A 6 36.83 -1.49 -2.92
CA ARG A 6 36.82 -0.04 -3.20
C ARG A 6 35.70 0.22 -4.22
N THR A 7 35.13 1.41 -4.14
CA THR A 7 34.29 2.13 -5.11
C THR A 7 34.75 2.09 -6.57
N THR A 8 33.83 2.19 -7.56
CA THR A 8 34.00 3.11 -8.73
C THR A 8 32.77 3.25 -9.65
N THR A 9 32.27 4.50 -9.71
CA THR A 9 31.92 5.36 -10.87
C THR A 9 30.75 5.07 -11.84
N ARG A 10 29.78 6.00 -11.77
CA ARG A 10 28.95 6.63 -12.83
C ARG A 10 29.49 6.57 -14.27
N ARG A 11 28.58 6.43 -15.26
CA ARG A 11 28.50 7.31 -16.46
C ARG A 11 27.08 7.37 -17.06
N ALA A 12 26.76 8.57 -17.55
CA ALA A 12 25.50 9.06 -18.10
C ALA A 12 25.18 8.56 -19.52
N ALA A 13 23.90 8.67 -19.90
CA ALA A 13 23.49 8.87 -21.28
C ALA A 13 22.37 9.94 -21.34
N ALA A 14 22.55 10.91 -22.24
CA ALA A 14 21.68 12.05 -22.50
C ALA A 14 21.05 11.89 -23.88
N SER A 15 19.84 12.43 -24.10
CA SER A 15 19.24 12.95 -25.37
C SER A 15 17.70 12.77 -25.35
N VAL A 16 16.81 13.58 -25.95
CA VAL A 16 16.82 14.83 -26.74
C VAL A 16 15.37 15.38 -26.74
N LEU A 17 15.22 16.71 -26.80
CA LEU A 17 13.98 17.50 -26.93
C LEU A 17 13.15 17.19 -28.20
N ALA A 18 11.82 17.23 -28.08
CA ALA A 18 10.90 17.52 -29.19
C ALA A 18 9.80 18.51 -28.75
N VAL A 19 9.71 19.62 -29.49
CA VAL A 19 8.76 20.75 -29.34
C VAL A 19 7.76 20.68 -30.50
N ALA A 20 6.47 20.99 -30.23
CA ALA A 20 5.42 21.52 -31.14
C ALA A 20 4.05 20.91 -30.76
N ALA A 21 2.88 21.58 -30.80
CA ALA A 21 2.48 22.91 -31.24
C ALA A 21 1.14 23.29 -30.57
N LEU A 22 0.91 24.60 -30.47
CA LEU A 22 -0.34 25.24 -30.04
C LEU A 22 -1.45 25.08 -31.11
N GLY A 23 -2.67 24.76 -30.68
CA GLY A 23 -3.88 24.83 -31.49
C GLY A 23 -5.01 25.51 -30.72
N LEU A 24 -5.19 26.82 -30.94
CA LEU A 24 -6.31 27.65 -30.49
C LEU A 24 -7.30 27.81 -31.65
N ALA A 25 -8.48 27.19 -31.55
CA ALA A 25 -9.71 27.53 -32.27
C ALA A 25 -10.86 26.73 -31.63
N GLY A 26 -12.03 27.28 -31.29
CA GLY A 26 -12.54 28.62 -31.52
C GLY A 26 -13.79 28.90 -30.68
N CYS A 27 -14.07 30.19 -30.51
CA CYS A 27 -15.35 30.68 -30.01
C CYS A 27 -16.46 30.35 -31.02
N GLY A 28 -17.47 29.62 -30.57
CA GLY A 28 -18.74 29.44 -31.27
C GLY A 28 -19.88 29.90 -30.37
N ASN A 29 -20.18 31.20 -30.42
CA ASN A 29 -21.39 31.78 -29.85
C ASN A 29 -22.58 31.40 -30.73
N GLY A 30 -23.48 30.54 -30.22
CA GLY A 30 -24.72 30.13 -30.88
C GLY A 30 -25.89 30.27 -29.93
N GLU A 31 -26.34 31.49 -29.72
CA GLU A 31 -27.62 31.82 -29.12
C GLU A 31 -28.72 31.50 -30.16
N SER A 32 -29.64 30.61 -29.80
CA SER A 32 -30.88 30.36 -30.55
C SER A 32 -32.05 30.45 -29.57
N GLU A 33 -32.76 31.55 -29.69
CA GLU A 33 -34.05 31.82 -29.04
C GLU A 33 -35.16 30.92 -29.61
N THR A 34 -36.21 30.72 -28.81
CA THR A 34 -37.64 30.55 -29.19
C THR A 34 -38.30 29.24 -28.72
N GLY A 35 -39.07 29.35 -27.64
CA GLY A 35 -40.54 29.26 -27.73
C GLY A 35 -41.23 27.94 -27.37
N THR A 36 -42.24 28.08 -26.50
CA THR A 36 -43.43 27.23 -26.28
C THR A 36 -43.37 26.10 -25.26
N ASP A 37 -43.86 26.43 -24.05
CA ASP A 37 -44.96 25.83 -23.27
C ASP A 37 -45.38 24.38 -23.60
N ILE A 38 -45.47 23.52 -22.58
CA ILE A 38 -46.65 22.68 -22.23
C ILE A 38 -46.33 21.73 -21.05
N GLU A 39 -47.12 21.93 -19.98
CA GLU A 39 -47.80 21.00 -19.05
C GLU A 39 -47.08 19.90 -18.22
N ASP A 40 -47.34 20.04 -16.91
CA ASP A 40 -47.43 19.06 -15.82
C ASP A 40 -47.47 17.57 -16.20
N VAL A 41 -46.50 16.80 -15.69
CA VAL A 41 -46.70 15.39 -15.35
C VAL A 41 -46.09 15.10 -13.99
N GLN A 42 -47.00 14.89 -13.05
CA GLN A 42 -46.92 14.25 -11.74
C GLN A 42 -45.75 13.28 -11.46
N GLU A 43 -45.25 13.43 -10.22
CA GLU A 43 -44.76 12.40 -9.29
C GLU A 43 -44.32 11.06 -9.88
N SER A 44 -43.00 10.82 -9.85
CA SER A 44 -42.37 9.58 -9.37
C SER A 44 -40.86 9.82 -9.34
N GLU A 45 -40.37 10.45 -8.28
CA GLU A 45 -38.94 10.38 -7.93
C GLU A 45 -38.63 8.93 -7.55
N VAL A 46 -38.16 8.19 -8.54
CA VAL A 46 -37.42 6.96 -8.31
C VAL A 46 -36.23 7.34 -7.44
N LEU A 47 -36.11 6.66 -6.30
CA LEU A 47 -34.94 6.70 -5.43
C LEU A 47 -33.74 6.15 -6.22
N GLU A 48 -33.08 7.01 -7.00
CA GLU A 48 -31.69 6.80 -7.43
C GLU A 48 -30.79 7.10 -6.23
N SER A 49 -30.77 6.17 -5.27
CA SER A 49 -29.64 6.06 -4.36
C SER A 49 -28.55 5.27 -5.05
N SER A 50 -27.56 5.98 -5.59
CA SER A 50 -26.14 5.83 -5.26
C SER A 50 -25.27 6.27 -6.45
N PRO A 51 -24.97 7.58 -6.61
CA PRO A 51 -23.72 7.92 -7.24
C PRO A 51 -22.60 7.36 -6.35
N ALA A 52 -21.79 6.47 -6.92
CA ALA A 52 -20.51 6.05 -6.34
C ALA A 52 -19.74 7.29 -5.85
N PRO A 53 -19.05 7.24 -4.70
CA PRO A 53 -18.25 8.37 -4.24
C PRO A 53 -17.18 8.66 -5.29
N GLN A 54 -17.35 9.76 -6.01
CA GLN A 54 -16.30 10.40 -6.79
C GLN A 54 -15.49 11.24 -5.82
N GLU A 55 -14.66 10.59 -5.01
CA GLU A 55 -13.68 11.27 -4.16
C GLU A 55 -12.38 11.42 -4.96
N ALA A 56 -12.45 12.14 -6.08
CA ALA A 56 -11.26 12.81 -6.62
C ALA A 56 -11.06 14.10 -5.79
N GLY A 57 -10.79 13.90 -4.50
CA GLY A 57 -10.36 14.97 -3.63
C GLY A 57 -8.97 15.39 -4.08
N GLU A 58 -8.81 16.67 -4.40
CA GLU A 58 -7.51 17.35 -4.38
C GLU A 58 -6.98 17.25 -2.93
N THR A 59 -6.32 16.14 -2.60
CA THR A 59 -5.50 16.03 -1.40
C THR A 59 -4.32 16.99 -1.56
N PRO A 60 -3.80 17.58 -0.46
CA PRO A 60 -2.55 18.32 -0.53
C PRO A 60 -1.51 17.41 -1.19
N ALA A 61 -0.65 17.97 -2.05
CA ALA A 61 0.34 17.25 -2.86
C ALA A 61 1.44 16.50 -2.06
N ASP A 62 1.15 16.16 -0.81
CA ASP A 62 2.05 15.62 0.22
C ASP A 62 1.47 14.36 0.90
N THR A 63 0.22 13.94 0.60
CA THR A 63 -0.36 12.71 1.14
C THR A 63 -0.43 11.65 0.03
N ILE A 64 0.49 10.68 0.08
CA ILE A 64 0.44 9.51 -0.79
C ILE A 64 -0.80 8.69 -0.41
N ALA A 65 -1.58 8.28 -1.41
CA ALA A 65 -2.75 7.45 -1.16
C ALA A 65 -2.33 6.12 -0.49
N PRO A 66 -3.18 5.55 0.40
CA PRO A 66 -2.87 4.27 1.02
C PRO A 66 -2.66 3.20 -0.05
N TYR A 67 -1.60 2.41 0.11
CA TYR A 67 -1.32 1.31 -0.81
C TYR A 67 -2.30 0.17 -0.57
N SER A 68 -2.84 -0.41 -1.64
CA SER A 68 -3.68 -1.61 -1.54
C SER A 68 -3.32 -2.56 -2.69
N GLY A 69 -2.78 -3.72 -2.34
CA GLY A 69 -2.29 -4.68 -3.32
C GLY A 69 -1.57 -5.87 -2.70
N ALA A 70 -0.97 -6.71 -3.55
CA ALA A 70 -0.15 -7.81 -3.08
C ALA A 70 1.23 -7.32 -2.63
N TYR A 71 1.80 -7.96 -1.61
CA TYR A 71 3.23 -7.82 -1.32
C TYR A 71 4.02 -8.42 -2.49
N ASN A 72 4.74 -7.58 -3.23
CA ASN A 72 5.46 -7.96 -4.43
C ASN A 72 6.72 -7.10 -4.61
N ARG A 73 7.52 -7.40 -5.65
CA ARG A 73 8.76 -6.69 -5.95
C ARG A 73 8.57 -5.18 -6.13
N ASP A 74 7.49 -4.75 -6.77
CA ASP A 74 7.21 -3.33 -6.99
C ASP A 74 6.97 -2.61 -5.64
N PHE A 75 6.13 -3.19 -4.77
CA PHE A 75 5.91 -2.64 -3.43
C PHE A 75 7.20 -2.61 -2.60
N TYR A 76 8.01 -3.68 -2.66
CA TYR A 76 9.26 -3.76 -1.91
C TYR A 76 10.28 -2.67 -2.32
N ASP A 77 10.37 -2.36 -3.62
CA ASP A 77 11.24 -1.27 -4.10
C ASP A 77 10.72 0.11 -3.67
N ASP A 78 9.39 0.28 -3.68
CA ASP A 78 8.71 1.53 -3.33
C ASP A 78 8.33 1.65 -1.85
N GLN A 79 8.66 0.68 -0.98
CA GLN A 79 8.16 0.64 0.41
C GLN A 79 8.55 1.90 1.20
N ALA A 80 9.72 2.47 0.90
CA ALA A 80 10.20 3.73 1.50
C ALA A 80 9.26 4.92 1.22
N LEU A 81 8.46 4.86 0.15
CA LEU A 81 7.48 5.90 -0.17
C LEU A 81 6.24 5.82 0.73
N TYR A 82 5.95 4.65 1.30
CA TYR A 82 4.77 4.40 2.13
C TYR A 82 5.09 4.37 3.62
N GLU A 83 6.29 4.77 4.04
CA GLU A 83 6.68 4.84 5.45
C GLU A 83 5.74 5.77 6.24
N GLY A 84 5.20 5.25 7.35
CA GLY A 84 4.21 5.94 8.17
C GLY A 84 2.83 6.08 7.52
N GLN A 85 2.59 5.45 6.37
CA GLN A 85 1.27 5.38 5.73
C GLN A 85 0.59 4.05 6.03
N GLU A 86 -0.74 4.07 5.96
CA GLU A 86 -1.56 2.85 5.99
C GLU A 86 -1.44 2.12 4.66
N VAL A 87 -1.22 0.81 4.75
CA VAL A 87 -1.08 -0.11 3.62
C VAL A 87 -1.94 -1.35 3.87
N THR A 88 -2.55 -1.85 2.82
CA THR A 88 -3.22 -3.15 2.77
C THR A 88 -2.44 -4.05 1.84
N LEU A 89 -1.84 -5.10 2.42
CA LEU A 89 -0.98 -6.05 1.74
C LEU A 89 -1.60 -7.44 1.75
N THR A 90 -1.71 -8.05 0.58
CA THR A 90 -2.04 -9.47 0.46
C THR A 90 -0.75 -10.27 0.22
N GLY A 91 -0.54 -11.35 0.98
CA GLY A 91 0.63 -12.20 0.82
C GLY A 91 0.47 -13.55 1.48
N GLU A 92 1.48 -14.38 1.35
CA GLU A 92 1.54 -15.71 1.96
C GLU A 92 2.33 -15.66 3.27
N VAL A 93 1.89 -16.37 4.29
CA VAL A 93 2.65 -16.49 5.55
C VAL A 93 3.86 -17.39 5.30
N GLU A 94 5.05 -16.81 5.35
CA GLU A 94 6.31 -17.55 5.24
C GLU A 94 6.61 -18.31 6.53
N ASP A 95 6.54 -17.61 7.65
CA ASP A 95 6.85 -18.15 8.97
C ASP A 95 6.13 -17.36 10.08
N VAL A 96 5.79 -18.02 11.17
CA VAL A 96 5.15 -17.41 12.34
C VAL A 96 6.15 -17.39 13.49
N VAL A 97 6.82 -16.26 13.66
CA VAL A 97 7.89 -16.08 14.67
C VAL A 97 7.31 -16.05 16.08
N SER A 98 6.13 -15.45 16.24
CA SER A 98 5.44 -15.30 17.51
C SER A 98 3.91 -15.18 17.33
N PRO A 99 3.10 -15.35 18.38
CA PRO A 99 1.64 -15.17 18.29
C PRO A 99 1.23 -13.76 17.83
N ASN A 100 2.12 -12.77 17.96
CA ASN A 100 1.91 -11.39 17.54
C ASN A 100 2.77 -10.98 16.33
N ALA A 101 3.62 -11.87 15.82
CA ALA A 101 4.58 -11.55 14.76
C ALA A 101 4.64 -12.67 13.72
N LEU A 102 4.43 -12.31 12.46
CA LEU A 102 4.56 -13.21 11.31
C LEU A 102 5.39 -12.58 10.21
N GLN A 103 5.93 -13.42 9.34
CA GLN A 103 6.65 -13.02 8.14
C GLN A 103 5.77 -13.27 6.92
N LEU A 104 5.57 -12.23 6.12
CA LEU A 104 4.78 -12.25 4.89
C LEU A 104 5.71 -12.31 3.68
N SER A 105 5.48 -13.24 2.77
CA SER A 105 6.22 -13.38 1.51
C SER A 105 5.29 -13.29 0.29
N ASP A 106 5.90 -13.11 -0.88
CA ASP A 106 5.16 -13.16 -2.15
C ASP A 106 5.16 -14.62 -2.68
N PRO A 107 3.99 -15.24 -2.89
CA PRO A 107 3.93 -16.58 -3.46
C PRO A 107 4.42 -16.65 -4.91
N ASN A 108 4.59 -15.50 -5.60
CA ASN A 108 5.05 -15.44 -6.98
C ASN A 108 6.57 -15.21 -7.11
N ASP A 109 7.25 -14.71 -6.08
CA ASP A 109 8.66 -14.32 -6.10
C ASP A 109 9.37 -14.73 -4.78
N VAL A 110 9.80 -15.99 -4.70
CA VAL A 110 10.51 -16.53 -3.51
C VAL A 110 11.91 -15.94 -3.30
N GLU A 111 12.41 -15.12 -4.23
CA GLU A 111 13.65 -14.36 -4.08
C GLU A 111 13.39 -12.96 -3.48
N LEU A 112 12.13 -12.59 -3.26
CA LEU A 112 11.73 -11.42 -2.50
C LEU A 112 11.94 -11.74 -1.01
N GLY A 113 12.57 -10.82 -0.28
CA GLY A 113 12.66 -10.97 1.18
C GLY A 113 11.27 -10.97 1.81
N SER A 114 11.15 -11.53 3.00
CA SER A 114 9.93 -11.47 3.77
C SER A 114 9.75 -10.12 4.46
N LEU A 115 8.49 -9.76 4.71
CA LEU A 115 8.10 -8.55 5.42
C LEU A 115 7.57 -8.94 6.79
N LEU A 116 8.14 -8.36 7.84
CA LEU A 116 7.66 -8.57 9.20
C LEU A 116 6.33 -7.84 9.42
N VAL A 117 5.36 -8.56 9.97
CA VAL A 117 4.05 -8.05 10.35
C VAL A 117 3.85 -8.23 11.85
N LEU A 118 3.65 -7.13 12.56
CA LEU A 118 3.37 -7.11 14.00
C LEU A 118 1.91 -6.76 14.27
N HIS A 119 1.27 -7.48 15.17
CA HIS A 119 -0.13 -7.27 15.54
C HIS A 119 -0.30 -7.13 17.06
N ASP A 120 -1.14 -6.19 17.47
CA ASP A 120 -1.35 -5.82 18.89
C ASP A 120 -2.00 -6.94 19.72
N ALA A 121 -2.82 -7.75 19.07
CA ALA A 121 -3.47 -8.92 19.67
C ALA A 121 -2.90 -10.22 19.13
N ASP A 122 -3.09 -11.32 19.88
CA ASP A 122 -2.79 -12.67 19.38
C ASP A 122 -3.48 -12.89 18.03
N LEU A 123 -2.67 -13.22 17.04
CA LEU A 123 -3.14 -13.64 15.73
C LEU A 123 -3.83 -15.01 15.87
N PRO A 124 -4.81 -15.33 15.00
CA PRO A 124 -5.32 -16.69 14.93
C PRO A 124 -4.17 -17.66 14.60
N GLU A 125 -4.36 -18.95 14.88
CA GLU A 125 -3.38 -19.97 14.49
C GLU A 125 -3.27 -20.02 12.96
N LEU A 126 -2.24 -19.37 12.43
CA LEU A 126 -1.88 -19.33 11.02
C LEU A 126 -0.91 -20.47 10.73
N GLN A 127 -1.07 -21.07 9.54
CA GLN A 127 -0.15 -22.08 9.04
C GLN A 127 0.80 -21.42 8.05
N ASP A 128 2.02 -21.97 7.93
CA ASP A 128 2.90 -21.65 6.80
C ASP A 128 2.16 -21.90 5.47
N GLY A 129 2.36 -20.99 4.51
CA GLY A 129 1.66 -21.05 3.23
C GLY A 129 0.23 -20.49 3.22
N ALA A 130 -0.29 -19.96 4.33
CA ALA A 130 -1.63 -19.38 4.36
C ALA A 130 -1.68 -18.01 3.64
N LEU A 131 -2.69 -17.79 2.79
CA LEU A 131 -2.87 -16.51 2.11
C LEU A 131 -3.67 -15.55 3.00
N VAL A 132 -3.04 -14.46 3.41
CA VAL A 132 -3.59 -13.46 4.32
C VAL A 132 -3.61 -12.08 3.70
N GLU A 133 -4.56 -11.27 4.13
CA GLU A 133 -4.63 -9.84 3.88
C GLU A 133 -4.36 -9.10 5.19
N VAL A 134 -3.36 -8.23 5.17
CA VAL A 134 -2.88 -7.48 6.32
C VAL A 134 -3.12 -6.01 6.06
N THR A 135 -3.87 -5.35 6.93
CA THR A 135 -4.01 -3.89 6.92
C THR A 135 -3.28 -3.32 8.13
N GLY A 136 -2.40 -2.36 7.87
CA GLY A 136 -1.57 -1.78 8.92
C GLY A 136 -0.79 -0.56 8.48
N THR A 137 0.03 -0.02 9.37
CA THR A 137 0.94 1.10 9.04
C THR A 137 2.34 0.58 8.79
N LEU A 138 2.95 0.94 7.66
CA LEU A 138 4.34 0.59 7.38
C LEU A 138 5.30 1.45 8.22
N GLN A 139 6.31 0.84 8.80
CA GLN A 139 7.32 1.47 9.63
C GLN A 139 8.71 1.18 9.04
N ALA A 140 9.56 2.20 9.04
CA ALA A 140 10.88 2.17 8.40
C ALA A 140 11.90 1.28 9.10
N SER A 141 11.85 1.27 10.43
CA SER A 141 12.88 0.69 11.29
C SER A 141 12.25 0.03 12.50
N LEU A 142 12.39 -1.29 12.57
CA LEU A 142 12.04 -2.10 13.71
C LEU A 142 12.98 -1.80 14.88
N ASP A 143 12.40 -1.42 16.00
CA ASP A 143 13.07 -1.38 17.30
C ASP A 143 12.40 -2.46 18.14
N VAL A 144 13.07 -3.61 18.28
CA VAL A 144 12.47 -4.80 18.91
C VAL A 144 12.10 -4.49 20.36
N ALA A 145 12.98 -3.81 21.10
CA ALA A 145 12.72 -3.44 22.48
C ALA A 145 11.49 -2.52 22.61
N ALA A 146 11.37 -1.50 21.76
CA ALA A 146 10.20 -0.62 21.76
C ALA A 146 8.93 -1.35 21.34
N ALA A 147 9.01 -2.27 20.37
CA ALA A 147 7.87 -3.08 19.94
C ALA A 147 7.39 -4.03 21.05
N GLU A 148 8.30 -4.69 21.76
CA GLU A 148 7.99 -5.54 22.91
C GLU A 148 7.36 -4.76 24.06
N GLU A 149 7.90 -3.57 24.36
CA GLU A 149 7.33 -2.69 25.39
C GLU A 149 5.93 -2.18 25.02
N ASP A 150 5.71 -1.86 23.74
CA ASP A 150 4.44 -1.35 23.22
C ASP A 150 3.36 -2.45 23.17
N LEU A 151 3.72 -3.64 22.68
CA LEU A 151 2.84 -4.81 22.61
C LEU A 151 2.65 -5.48 23.98
N GLY A 152 3.57 -5.25 24.92
CA GLY A 152 3.59 -5.93 26.22
C GLY A 152 3.81 -7.44 26.09
N ALA A 153 4.45 -7.88 25.02
CA ALA A 153 4.70 -9.28 24.67
C ALA A 153 6.19 -9.50 24.38
N ASP A 154 6.65 -10.72 24.63
CA ASP A 154 8.00 -11.18 24.27
C ASP A 154 7.94 -11.65 22.82
N LEU A 155 8.66 -10.98 21.92
CA LEU A 155 8.65 -11.28 20.50
C LEU A 155 9.72 -12.32 20.11
N GLY A 156 10.59 -12.68 21.06
CA GLY A 156 11.66 -13.65 20.89
C GLY A 156 12.93 -13.07 20.25
N ASP A 157 14.06 -13.74 20.50
CA ASP A 157 15.38 -13.31 20.02
C ASP A 157 15.50 -13.30 18.48
N GLU A 158 14.62 -13.99 17.75
CA GLU A 158 14.67 -14.07 16.28
C GLU A 158 14.37 -12.73 15.61
N LEU A 159 13.55 -11.88 16.24
CA LEU A 159 13.31 -10.51 15.74
C LEU A 159 14.55 -9.62 15.90
N ALA A 160 15.50 -9.95 16.78
CA ALA A 160 16.71 -9.16 16.97
C ALA A 160 17.60 -9.15 15.73
N ASP A 161 17.56 -10.22 14.92
CA ASP A 161 18.25 -10.27 13.63
C ASP A 161 17.62 -9.31 12.60
N MET A 162 16.35 -8.92 12.82
CA MET A 162 15.58 -8.01 11.97
C MET A 162 15.60 -6.55 12.45
N GLU A 163 16.47 -6.21 13.41
CA GLU A 163 16.58 -4.86 13.95
C GLU A 163 16.91 -3.84 12.85
N GLY A 164 16.11 -2.78 12.77
CA GLY A 164 16.23 -1.73 11.76
C GLY A 164 15.60 -2.07 10.41
N GLU A 165 15.00 -3.24 10.24
CA GLU A 165 14.21 -3.57 9.03
C GLU A 165 12.84 -2.89 9.03
N SER A 166 12.24 -2.78 7.85
CA SER A 166 10.90 -2.24 7.71
C SER A 166 9.87 -3.30 8.11
N TYR A 167 8.83 -2.88 8.83
CA TYR A 167 7.78 -3.78 9.31
C TYR A 167 6.41 -3.12 9.18
N VAL A 168 5.36 -3.93 9.11
CA VAL A 168 3.99 -3.43 9.13
C VAL A 168 3.40 -3.66 10.51
N ARG A 169 2.96 -2.57 11.16
CA ARG A 169 2.11 -2.67 12.34
C ARG A 169 0.68 -2.89 11.89
N ALA A 170 0.28 -4.15 11.84
CA ALA A 170 -1.06 -4.58 11.48
C ALA A 170 -2.07 -4.19 12.56
N THR A 171 -3.14 -3.54 12.11
CA THR A 171 -4.34 -3.30 12.91
C THR A 171 -5.38 -4.37 12.65
N GLU A 172 -5.33 -5.02 11.50
CA GLU A 172 -6.25 -6.09 11.12
C GLU A 172 -5.54 -7.10 10.22
N VAL A 173 -5.76 -8.39 10.50
CA VAL A 173 -5.29 -9.51 9.67
C VAL A 173 -6.47 -10.41 9.37
N THR A 174 -6.75 -10.57 8.07
CA THR A 174 -7.84 -11.40 7.56
C THR A 174 -7.27 -12.56 6.75
N VAL A 175 -7.64 -13.78 7.13
CA VAL A 175 -7.27 -14.99 6.38
C VAL A 175 -8.20 -15.11 5.18
N THR A 176 -7.63 -15.12 3.98
CA THR A 176 -8.41 -15.22 2.73
C THR A 176 -8.50 -16.66 2.23
N GLN A 177 -7.43 -17.44 2.40
CA GLN A 177 -7.38 -18.87 2.10
C GLN A 177 -6.43 -19.59 3.07
N GLN A 178 -6.90 -20.66 3.69
CA GLN A 178 -6.10 -21.57 4.51
C GLN A 178 -6.41 -22.99 4.01
N GLU A 179 -5.41 -23.73 3.53
CA GLU A 179 -5.62 -25.13 3.16
C GLU A 179 -5.71 -25.98 4.44
N GLU A 180 -6.83 -26.69 4.62
CA GLU A 180 -7.11 -27.59 5.76
C GLU A 180 -6.39 -28.95 5.64
#